data_AF-J2ZWJ8-F1
#
_entry.id   AF-J2ZWJ8-F1
#
_cell.length_a   1.000
_cell.length_b   1.000
_cell.length_c   1.000
_cell.angle_alpha   90.00
_cell.angle_beta   90.00
_cell.angle_gamma   90.00
#
_symmetry.space_group_name_H-M   'P 1'
#
loop_
_entity.id
_entity.type
_entity.pdbx_description
1 polymer ?
#
loop_
_entity_poly.entity_id
_entity_poly.type
_entity_poly.pdbx_seq_one_letter_code
_entity_poly.pdbx_strand_id
1 'polypeptide(L)'
;LATRRAAILAGFLLALLPTAVRYSQEVRMYSLLGLWLLGATIALVYWIRKPQCRRYLVIYVVLMSAAFYTHYFTALCVLCHWLYLGIIRVQPGHRLRHIQRSDWWLANVAIVALYLPWLPGFVDLLRHLDQLKANGDVGWELPVSLDSLPSMVWSLLTQDDGENLPSLVFIALPLALPLLVWVALARDRSVSRGSALLAVYTFFPMMLVFAVSFFSPIFIERYLTAYALGLPLLAALAIDRLYSGSRVLALTVLVLFVGVELVGLKNNATVDVHDQVNVLVEDVNLHFQPGDRIVTSDMLWYLSYVYYNRTETQPLLYTPPRADGTSSRPNEYGFGTLTTSDVYLDHLSDLPKGTERIWLIGTADVPDEFAPLPAQWHIARQMKAGGAGARLYLSGNNGQ
;
A
#
# COMPACT_ATOMS: atom_id res chain seq x y z
N LEU A 1 -2.67 -17.23 23.76
CA LEU A 1 -1.48 -17.42 22.89
C LEU A 1 -0.21 -17.09 23.66
N ALA A 2 -0.24 -16.05 24.48
CA ALA A 2 0.87 -15.64 25.34
C ALA A 2 0.37 -15.09 26.69
N THR A 3 1.28 -14.47 27.45
CA THR A 3 1.01 -13.83 28.75
C THR A 3 0.24 -12.52 28.57
N ARG A 4 -0.36 -12.00 29.65
CA ARG A 4 -1.00 -10.66 29.66
C ARG A 4 0.01 -9.55 29.33
N ARG A 5 1.25 -9.70 29.80
CA ARG A 5 2.35 -8.74 29.55
C ARG A 5 2.67 -8.66 28.06
N ALA A 6 2.85 -9.81 27.40
CA ALA A 6 3.05 -9.87 25.96
C ALA A 6 1.90 -9.23 25.18
N ALA A 7 0.64 -9.42 25.61
CA ALA A 7 -0.50 -8.82 24.95
C ALA A 7 -0.53 -7.28 25.06
N ILE A 8 -0.20 -6.73 26.23
CA ILE A 8 -0.10 -5.26 26.43
C ILE A 8 1.05 -4.69 25.59
N LEU A 9 2.23 -5.34 25.64
CA LEU A 9 3.38 -4.93 24.82
C LEU A 9 3.05 -4.98 23.33
N ALA A 10 2.38 -6.03 22.87
CA ALA A 10 1.99 -6.19 21.47
C ALA A 10 1.03 -5.08 21.02
N GLY A 11 0.05 -4.71 21.84
CA GLY A 11 -0.85 -3.60 21.55
C GLY A 11 -0.14 -2.25 21.53
N PHE A 12 0.79 -2.02 22.46
CA PHE A 12 1.59 -0.80 22.51
C PHE A 12 2.49 -0.64 21.27
N LEU A 13 3.26 -1.67 20.92
CA LEU A 13 4.12 -1.64 19.74
C LEU A 13 3.29 -1.53 18.45
N LEU A 14 2.18 -2.26 18.34
CA LEU A 14 1.28 -2.14 17.18
C LEU A 14 0.70 -0.72 17.01
N ALA A 15 0.41 -0.03 18.11
CA ALA A 15 -0.07 1.35 18.07
C ALA A 15 1.02 2.36 17.64
N LEU A 16 2.30 2.00 17.80
CA LEU A 16 3.44 2.81 17.35
C LEU A 16 3.94 2.42 15.96
N LEU A 17 3.57 1.24 15.46
CA LEU A 17 4.03 0.72 14.17
C LEU A 17 3.77 1.74 13.05
N PRO A 18 4.82 2.33 12.44
CA PRO A 18 4.66 3.45 11.51
C PRO A 18 3.82 3.13 10.27
N THR A 19 3.98 1.94 9.68
CA THR A 19 3.14 1.53 8.55
C THR A 19 1.66 1.44 8.94
N ALA A 20 1.33 0.94 10.14
CA ALA A 20 -0.05 0.85 10.60
C ALA A 20 -0.65 2.25 10.83
N VAL A 21 0.13 3.17 11.42
CA VAL A 21 -0.29 4.55 11.65
C VAL A 21 -0.57 5.26 10.32
N ARG A 22 0.35 5.17 9.34
CA ARG A 22 0.15 5.78 8.01
C ARG A 22 -1.12 5.28 7.33
N TYR A 23 -1.25 3.96 7.19
CA TYR A 23 -2.39 3.39 6.46
C TYR A 23 -3.71 3.48 7.22
N SER A 24 -3.71 3.84 8.50
CA SER A 24 -4.93 4.17 9.25
C SER A 24 -5.50 5.55 8.91
N GLN A 25 -4.69 6.42 8.28
CA GLN A 25 -5.05 7.78 7.89
C GLN A 25 -5.33 7.91 6.40
N GLU A 26 -4.85 6.97 5.58
CA GLU A 26 -5.13 6.93 4.14
C GLU A 26 -6.51 6.29 3.87
N VAL A 27 -7.27 6.85 2.92
CA VAL A 27 -8.51 6.24 2.42
C VAL A 27 -8.16 5.10 1.45
N ARG A 28 -7.55 4.04 2.01
CA ARG A 28 -7.16 2.82 1.30
C ARG A 28 -7.57 1.59 2.10
N MET A 29 -7.70 0.46 1.39
CA MET A 29 -8.23 -0.79 1.93
C MET A 29 -7.28 -1.55 2.87
N TYR A 30 -6.02 -1.14 3.02
CA TYR A 30 -4.99 -1.91 3.74
C TYR A 30 -5.26 -2.08 5.23
N SER A 31 -5.74 -1.03 5.92
CA SER A 31 -6.13 -1.11 7.33
C SER A 31 -7.30 -2.06 7.55
N LEU A 32 -8.29 -1.99 6.67
CA LEU A 32 -9.46 -2.85 6.68
C LEU A 32 -9.07 -4.33 6.42
N LEU A 33 -8.17 -4.56 5.46
CA LEU A 33 -7.61 -5.88 5.20
C LEU A 33 -6.89 -6.44 6.43
N GLY A 34 -6.04 -5.64 7.09
CA GLY A 34 -5.36 -6.03 8.32
C GLY A 34 -6.31 -6.48 9.43
N LEU A 35 -7.41 -5.73 9.63
CA LEU A 35 -8.48 -6.10 10.57
C LEU A 35 -9.09 -7.46 10.24
N TRP A 36 -9.46 -7.69 8.97
CA TRP A 36 -10.05 -8.96 8.54
C TRP A 36 -9.10 -10.14 8.70
N LEU A 37 -7.85 -10.00 8.26
CA LEU A 37 -6.89 -11.10 8.29
C LEU A 37 -6.46 -11.45 9.72
N LEU A 38 -6.19 -10.46 10.59
CA LEU A 38 -5.90 -10.72 12.00
C LEU A 38 -7.13 -11.26 12.73
N GLY A 39 -8.32 -10.73 12.45
CA GLY A 39 -9.57 -11.24 13.00
C GLY A 39 -9.81 -12.71 12.62
N ALA A 40 -9.61 -13.07 11.35
CA ALA A 40 -9.70 -14.44 10.87
C ALA A 40 -8.64 -15.33 11.54
N THR A 41 -7.40 -14.84 11.69
CA THR A 41 -6.32 -15.53 12.41
C THR A 41 -6.72 -15.82 13.86
N ILE A 42 -7.33 -14.85 14.55
CA ILE A 42 -7.85 -15.02 15.91
C ILE A 42 -8.97 -16.05 15.95
N ALA A 43 -9.94 -15.95 15.03
CA ALA A 43 -11.05 -16.90 14.92
C ALA A 43 -10.55 -18.34 14.69
N LEU A 44 -9.54 -18.51 13.83
CA LEU A 44 -8.88 -19.80 13.60
C LEU A 44 -8.27 -20.34 14.90
N VAL A 45 -7.53 -19.52 15.65
CA VAL A 45 -6.95 -19.95 16.94
C VAL A 45 -8.03 -20.37 17.94
N TYR A 46 -9.14 -19.62 18.03
CA TYR A 46 -10.25 -19.98 18.91
C TYR A 46 -10.92 -21.28 18.49
N TRP A 47 -11.10 -21.50 17.18
CA TRP A 47 -11.62 -22.75 16.66
C TRP A 47 -10.68 -23.93 16.97
N ILE A 48 -9.37 -23.80 16.78
CA ILE A 48 -8.39 -24.86 17.10
C ILE A 48 -8.47 -25.24 18.58
N ARG A 49 -8.66 -24.25 19.47
CA ARG A 49 -8.80 -24.47 20.92
C ARG A 49 -10.14 -25.07 21.31
N LYS A 50 -11.22 -24.73 20.60
CA LYS A 50 -12.58 -25.22 20.86
C LYS A 50 -13.23 -25.72 19.55
N PRO A 51 -12.77 -26.85 18.99
CA PRO A 51 -13.21 -27.30 17.67
C PRO A 51 -14.70 -27.64 17.58
N GLN A 52 -15.35 -27.92 18.72
CA GLN A 52 -16.79 -28.17 18.82
C GLN A 52 -17.64 -26.89 18.68
N CYS A 53 -17.05 -25.70 18.89
CA CYS A 53 -17.77 -24.43 18.79
C CYS A 53 -17.69 -23.89 17.36
N ARG A 54 -18.68 -24.25 16.52
CA ARG A 54 -18.73 -23.87 15.11
C ARG A 54 -18.83 -22.35 14.86
N ARG A 55 -19.26 -21.57 15.86
CA ARG A 55 -19.32 -20.10 15.77
C ARG A 55 -17.99 -19.49 15.30
N TYR A 56 -16.86 -20.02 15.75
CA TYR A 56 -15.55 -19.51 15.35
C TYR A 56 -15.24 -19.77 13.87
N LEU A 57 -15.70 -20.90 13.30
CA LEU A 57 -15.59 -21.13 11.86
C LEU A 57 -16.51 -20.21 11.06
N VAL A 58 -17.73 -19.94 11.54
CA VAL A 58 -18.63 -18.98 10.88
C VAL A 58 -17.99 -17.58 10.85
N ILE A 59 -17.43 -17.13 11.98
CA ILE A 59 -16.69 -15.87 12.05
C ILE A 59 -15.49 -15.88 11.08
N TYR A 60 -14.74 -16.98 11.05
CA TYR A 60 -13.61 -17.16 10.12
C TYR A 60 -14.04 -17.03 8.66
N VAL A 61 -15.13 -17.70 8.25
CA VAL A 61 -15.67 -17.64 6.89
C VAL A 61 -16.06 -16.20 6.53
N VAL A 62 -16.81 -15.52 7.40
CA VAL A 62 -17.24 -14.14 7.16
C VAL A 62 -16.03 -13.21 6.99
N LEU A 63 -15.04 -13.30 7.88
CA LEU A 63 -13.86 -12.44 7.83
C LEU A 63 -12.97 -12.73 6.62
N MET A 64 -12.76 -14.01 6.27
CA MET A 64 -11.97 -14.37 5.09
C MET A 64 -12.67 -13.99 3.79
N SER A 65 -13.99 -14.16 3.69
CA SER A 65 -14.76 -13.69 2.53
C SER A 65 -14.70 -12.17 2.42
N ALA A 66 -14.91 -11.43 3.51
CA ALA A 66 -14.74 -9.97 3.51
C ALA A 66 -13.33 -9.54 3.07
N ALA A 67 -12.29 -10.25 3.53
CA ALA A 67 -10.92 -10.02 3.10
C ALA A 67 -10.72 -10.26 1.59
N PHE A 68 -11.30 -11.32 1.02
CA PHE A 68 -11.23 -11.58 -0.42
C PHE A 68 -11.91 -10.50 -1.25
N TYR A 69 -13.03 -9.96 -0.79
CA TYR A 69 -13.69 -8.81 -1.40
C TYR A 69 -12.91 -7.49 -1.21
N THR A 70 -11.94 -7.47 -0.30
CA THR A 70 -11.11 -6.29 -0.01
C THR A 70 -9.81 -6.31 -0.83
N HIS A 71 -9.15 -7.48 -0.93
CA HIS A 71 -7.86 -7.59 -1.60
C HIS A 71 -7.51 -9.03 -2.01
N TYR A 72 -6.96 -9.20 -3.22
CA TYR A 72 -6.56 -10.51 -3.76
C TYR A 72 -5.45 -11.20 -2.96
N PHE A 73 -4.56 -10.43 -2.30
CA PHE A 73 -3.49 -11.00 -1.46
C PHE A 73 -4.01 -11.73 -0.21
N THR A 74 -5.32 -11.71 0.07
CA THR A 74 -5.96 -12.59 1.04
C THR A 74 -5.63 -14.08 0.81
N ALA A 75 -5.39 -14.48 -0.44
CA ALA A 75 -4.93 -15.83 -0.77
C ALA A 75 -3.63 -16.22 -0.03
N LEU A 76 -2.71 -15.28 0.22
CA LEU A 76 -1.48 -15.55 0.96
C LEU A 76 -1.79 -15.90 2.43
N CYS A 77 -2.78 -15.25 3.04
CA CYS A 77 -3.24 -15.57 4.40
C CYS A 77 -3.89 -16.97 4.46
N VAL A 78 -4.62 -17.38 3.41
CA VAL A 78 -5.10 -18.77 3.30
C VAL A 78 -3.92 -19.74 3.32
N LEU A 79 -2.88 -19.49 2.53
CA LEU A 79 -1.66 -20.32 2.53
C LEU A 79 -0.98 -20.34 3.91
N CYS A 80 -0.89 -19.20 4.59
CA CYS A 80 -0.38 -19.12 5.96
C CYS A 80 -1.16 -20.02 6.92
N HIS A 81 -2.49 -19.96 6.89
CA HIS A 81 -3.36 -20.76 7.74
C HIS A 81 -3.20 -22.27 7.45
N TRP A 82 -3.13 -22.66 6.17
CA TRP A 82 -2.89 -24.05 5.77
C TRP A 82 -1.50 -24.54 6.20
N LEU A 83 -0.45 -23.73 5.96
CA LEU A 83 0.92 -24.07 6.35
C LEU A 83 1.02 -24.23 7.88
N TYR A 84 0.44 -23.31 8.64
CA TYR A 84 0.40 -23.40 10.09
C TYR A 84 -0.35 -24.65 10.58
N LEU A 85 -1.52 -24.97 10.00
CA LEU A 85 -2.26 -26.20 10.32
C LEU A 85 -1.43 -27.46 9.98
N GLY A 86 -0.63 -27.42 8.91
CA GLY A 86 0.33 -28.47 8.56
C GLY A 86 1.44 -28.62 9.59
N ILE A 87 2.03 -27.50 10.06
CA ILE A 87 3.08 -27.49 11.08
C ILE A 87 2.59 -28.10 12.39
N ILE A 88 1.41 -27.71 12.88
CA ILE A 88 0.90 -28.24 14.16
C ILE A 88 0.45 -29.70 14.05
N ARG A 89 0.09 -30.17 12.84
CA ARG A 89 -0.34 -31.56 12.59
C ARG A 89 0.78 -32.57 12.85
N VAL A 90 2.02 -32.24 12.50
CA VAL A 90 3.16 -33.16 12.62
C VAL A 90 3.74 -33.21 14.03
N GLN A 91 3.24 -32.38 14.96
CA GLN A 91 3.80 -32.29 16.30
C GLN A 91 3.26 -33.39 17.24
N PRO A 92 4.15 -34.02 18.04
CA PRO A 92 3.75 -34.97 19.08
C PRO A 92 2.81 -34.30 20.10
N GLY A 93 1.66 -34.91 20.38
CA GLY A 93 0.72 -34.45 21.41
C GLY A 93 -0.56 -33.78 20.90
N HIS A 94 -0.61 -33.33 19.64
CA HIS A 94 -1.86 -32.88 19.03
C HIS A 94 -2.56 -34.04 18.31
N ARG A 95 -3.42 -34.76 19.05
CA ARG A 95 -4.25 -35.86 18.52
C ARG A 95 -5.34 -35.38 17.54
N LEU A 96 -5.49 -34.07 17.31
CA LEU A 96 -6.57 -33.51 16.51
C LEU A 96 -6.13 -33.30 15.07
N ARG A 97 -6.67 -34.13 14.19
CA ARG A 97 -6.51 -34.02 12.74
C ARG A 97 -7.43 -32.91 12.20
N HIS A 98 -7.14 -31.65 12.52
CA HIS A 98 -7.98 -30.48 12.15
C HIS A 98 -8.28 -30.42 10.64
N ILE A 99 -7.25 -30.70 9.81
CA ILE A 99 -7.38 -30.79 8.35
C ILE A 99 -8.30 -31.94 7.89
N GLN A 100 -8.57 -32.94 8.72
CA GLN A 100 -9.49 -34.02 8.41
C GLN A 100 -10.92 -33.75 8.86
N ARG A 101 -11.18 -32.63 9.55
CA ARG A 101 -12.55 -32.28 9.93
C ARG A 101 -13.30 -31.74 8.71
N SER A 102 -14.44 -32.35 8.42
CA SER A 102 -15.35 -31.89 7.36
C SER A 102 -15.74 -30.42 7.53
N ASP A 103 -15.96 -29.97 8.77
CA ASP A 103 -16.28 -28.58 9.09
C ASP A 103 -15.24 -27.57 8.54
N TRP A 104 -13.95 -27.91 8.52
CA TRP A 104 -12.89 -27.04 7.97
C TRP A 104 -12.98 -26.94 6.45
N TRP A 105 -13.20 -28.07 5.77
CA TRP A 105 -13.41 -28.10 4.33
C TRP A 105 -14.67 -27.35 3.93
N LEU A 106 -15.76 -27.55 4.68
CA LEU A 106 -17.02 -26.82 4.47
C LEU A 106 -16.81 -25.31 4.62
N ALA A 107 -16.01 -24.86 5.58
CA ALA A 107 -15.66 -23.45 5.73
C ALA A 107 -14.91 -22.90 4.49
N ASN A 108 -13.93 -23.63 3.96
CA ASN A 108 -13.19 -23.20 2.76
C ASN A 108 -14.08 -23.20 1.51
N VAL A 109 -14.93 -24.22 1.33
CA VAL A 109 -15.92 -24.27 0.25
C VAL A 109 -16.91 -23.11 0.37
N ALA A 110 -17.36 -22.79 1.58
CA ALA A 110 -18.23 -21.63 1.81
C ALA A 110 -17.55 -20.31 1.44
N ILE A 111 -16.26 -20.13 1.79
CA ILE A 111 -15.49 -18.93 1.38
C ILE A 111 -15.43 -18.80 -0.14
N VAL A 112 -15.11 -19.90 -0.84
CA VAL A 112 -15.07 -19.92 -2.32
C VAL A 112 -16.45 -19.64 -2.92
N ALA A 113 -17.50 -20.27 -2.41
CA ALA A 113 -18.86 -20.06 -2.88
C ALA A 113 -19.33 -18.61 -2.67
N LEU A 114 -18.97 -18.01 -1.53
CA LEU A 114 -19.27 -16.60 -1.24
C LEU A 114 -18.50 -15.65 -2.12
N TYR A 115 -17.29 -16.00 -2.57
CA TYR A 115 -16.48 -15.17 -3.47
C TYR A 115 -16.82 -15.38 -4.96
N LEU A 116 -17.51 -16.48 -5.30
CA LEU A 116 -17.87 -16.84 -6.66
C LEU A 116 -18.57 -15.73 -7.46
N PRO A 117 -19.48 -14.91 -6.88
CA PRO A 117 -20.09 -13.79 -7.60
C PRO A 117 -19.09 -12.74 -8.10
N TRP A 118 -17.92 -12.61 -7.48
CA TRP A 118 -16.86 -11.69 -7.92
C TRP A 118 -15.90 -12.31 -8.95
N LEU A 119 -15.94 -13.63 -9.12
CA LEU A 119 -15.03 -14.33 -10.03
C LEU A 119 -15.05 -13.77 -11.47
N PRO A 120 -16.20 -13.36 -12.06
CA PRO A 120 -16.22 -12.70 -13.35
C PRO A 120 -15.39 -11.41 -13.39
N GLY A 121 -15.48 -10.56 -12.37
CA GLY A 121 -14.69 -9.32 -12.28
C GLY A 121 -13.19 -9.58 -12.13
N PHE A 122 -12.81 -10.63 -11.41
CA PHE A 122 -11.41 -11.07 -11.35
C PHE A 122 -10.90 -11.54 -12.72
N VAL A 123 -11.69 -12.35 -13.45
CA VAL A 123 -11.32 -12.81 -14.79
C VAL A 123 -11.23 -11.64 -15.77
N ASP A 124 -12.16 -10.69 -15.67
CA ASP A 124 -12.17 -9.47 -16.46
C ASP A 124 -10.89 -8.63 -16.22
N LEU A 125 -10.52 -8.45 -14.95
CA LEU A 125 -9.25 -7.83 -14.56
C LEU A 125 -8.03 -8.51 -15.21
N LEU A 126 -7.96 -9.85 -15.17
CA LEU A 126 -6.84 -10.57 -15.77
C LEU A 126 -6.75 -10.39 -17.28
N ARG A 127 -7.89 -10.28 -17.98
CA ARG A 127 -7.95 -10.07 -19.43
C ARG A 127 -7.53 -8.65 -19.83
N HIS A 128 -7.68 -7.68 -18.94
CA HIS A 128 -7.38 -6.27 -19.19
C HIS A 128 -6.05 -5.80 -18.54
N LEU A 129 -5.20 -6.73 -18.07
CA LEU A 129 -3.91 -6.40 -17.47
C LEU A 129 -3.01 -5.58 -18.41
N ASP A 130 -3.02 -5.86 -19.70
CA ASP A 130 -2.19 -5.12 -20.67
C ASP A 130 -2.70 -3.68 -20.84
N GLN A 131 -4.01 -3.45 -20.71
CA GLN A 131 -4.59 -2.11 -20.75
C GLN A 131 -4.21 -1.30 -19.50
N LEU A 132 -4.22 -1.95 -18.32
CA LEU A 132 -3.74 -1.34 -17.08
C LEU A 132 -2.25 -0.98 -17.15
N LYS A 133 -1.43 -1.86 -17.73
CA LYS A 133 0.00 -1.56 -17.94
C LYS A 133 0.21 -0.41 -18.92
N ALA A 134 -0.57 -0.37 -20.00
CA ALA A 134 -0.45 0.67 -21.03
C ALA A 134 -0.81 2.07 -20.51
N ASN A 135 -1.71 2.16 -19.52
CA ASN A 135 -2.08 3.40 -18.84
C ASN A 135 -1.17 3.73 -17.64
N GLY A 136 -0.25 2.84 -17.25
CA GLY A 136 0.57 3.01 -16.06
C GLY A 136 -0.16 2.76 -14.72
N ASP A 137 -1.37 2.17 -14.75
CA ASP A 137 -2.10 1.78 -13.55
C ASP A 137 -1.31 0.73 -12.73
N VAL A 138 -0.60 -0.16 -13.44
CA VAL A 138 0.20 -1.26 -12.88
C VAL A 138 1.48 -1.47 -13.69
N GLY A 139 2.50 -2.11 -13.10
CA GLY A 139 3.74 -2.47 -13.80
C GLY A 139 4.81 -1.38 -13.84
N TRP A 140 4.61 -0.29 -13.11
CA TRP A 140 5.60 0.77 -12.87
C TRP A 140 6.70 0.37 -11.87
N GLU A 141 6.49 -0.75 -11.19
CA GLU A 141 7.36 -1.23 -10.11
C GLU A 141 8.68 -1.76 -10.67
N LEU A 142 9.77 -1.38 -10.01
CA LEU A 142 11.11 -1.79 -10.42
C LEU A 142 11.35 -3.27 -10.12
N PRO A 143 12.17 -3.96 -10.94
CA PRO A 143 12.61 -5.32 -10.65
C PRO A 143 13.27 -5.41 -9.27
N VAL A 144 12.94 -6.45 -8.51
CA VAL A 144 13.52 -6.66 -7.18
C VAL A 144 15.00 -7.02 -7.26
N SER A 145 15.77 -6.51 -6.32
CA SER A 145 17.15 -6.89 -6.05
C SER A 145 17.26 -7.57 -4.68
N LEU A 146 18.46 -8.00 -4.30
CA LEU A 146 18.68 -8.54 -2.95
C LEU A 146 18.52 -7.47 -1.85
N ASP A 147 18.75 -6.20 -2.19
CA ASP A 147 18.61 -5.08 -1.27
C ASP A 147 17.15 -4.73 -1.01
N SER A 148 16.24 -5.06 -1.93
CA SER A 148 14.79 -4.81 -1.76
C SER A 148 14.22 -5.45 -0.49
N LEU A 149 14.75 -6.59 -0.04
CA LEU A 149 14.24 -7.24 1.16
C LEU A 149 14.65 -6.51 2.47
N PRO A 150 15.93 -6.17 2.69
CA PRO A 150 16.32 -5.20 3.70
C PRO A 150 15.54 -3.87 3.62
N SER A 151 15.40 -3.29 2.41
CA SER A 151 14.68 -2.03 2.21
C SER A 151 13.22 -2.15 2.65
N MET A 152 12.54 -3.25 2.31
CA MET A 152 11.16 -3.54 2.77
C MET A 152 11.03 -3.51 4.30
N VAL A 153 12.01 -4.06 5.03
CA VAL A 153 11.99 -4.06 6.49
C VAL A 153 12.09 -2.63 7.03
N TRP A 154 12.97 -1.82 6.45
CA TRP A 154 13.06 -0.39 6.77
C TRP A 154 11.75 0.33 6.41
N SER A 155 11.25 0.22 5.18
CA SER A 155 10.01 0.88 4.77
C SER A 155 8.84 0.57 5.71
N LEU A 156 8.67 -0.69 6.13
CA LEU A 156 7.60 -1.09 7.06
C LEU A 156 7.75 -0.50 8.48
N LEU A 157 8.98 -0.33 8.97
CA LEU A 157 9.27 0.08 10.35
C LEU A 157 9.63 1.57 10.49
N THR A 158 10.13 2.21 9.43
CA THR A 158 10.62 3.60 9.42
C THR A 158 10.01 4.46 8.33
N GLN A 159 9.21 3.91 7.40
CA GLN A 159 8.61 4.67 6.29
C GLN A 159 9.64 5.36 5.39
N ASP A 160 10.84 4.77 5.35
CA ASP A 160 12.01 5.15 4.57
C ASP A 160 12.68 3.81 4.18
N ASP A 161 13.19 3.69 2.96
CA ASP A 161 13.79 2.45 2.46
C ASP A 161 15.15 2.12 3.09
N GLY A 162 15.78 3.09 3.77
CA GLY A 162 17.06 2.91 4.42
C GLY A 162 18.24 2.75 3.45
N GLU A 163 18.07 2.91 2.14
CA GLU A 163 19.14 2.68 1.15
C GLU A 163 20.28 3.70 1.28
N ASN A 164 19.99 4.86 1.88
CA ASN A 164 20.98 5.89 2.20
C ASN A 164 21.74 5.63 3.51
N LEU A 165 21.41 4.57 4.26
CA LEU A 165 22.09 4.24 5.52
C LEU A 165 23.46 3.58 5.27
N PRO A 166 24.42 3.71 6.22
CA PRO A 166 25.64 2.91 6.18
C PRO A 166 25.31 1.41 6.12
N SER A 167 26.03 0.65 5.29
CA SER A 167 25.72 -0.76 5.00
C SER A 167 25.54 -1.65 6.23
N LEU A 168 26.34 -1.46 7.28
CA LEU A 168 26.22 -2.19 8.54
C LEU A 168 24.91 -1.89 9.28
N VAL A 169 24.45 -0.63 9.24
CA VAL A 169 23.18 -0.22 9.83
C VAL A 169 22.05 -0.79 9.00
N PHE A 170 22.13 -0.63 7.67
CA PHE A 170 21.13 -1.13 6.71
C PHE A 170 20.80 -2.61 6.92
N ILE A 171 21.80 -3.47 7.16
CA ILE A 171 21.56 -4.90 7.42
C ILE A 171 21.21 -5.25 8.87
N ALA A 172 21.50 -4.37 9.84
CA ALA A 172 21.38 -4.70 11.27
C ALA A 172 19.93 -5.01 11.68
N LEU A 173 18.97 -4.18 11.28
CA LEU A 173 17.55 -4.37 11.61
C LEU A 173 16.95 -5.59 10.90
N PRO A 174 17.13 -5.79 9.57
CA PRO A 174 16.75 -7.02 8.88
C PRO A 174 17.33 -8.29 9.52
N LEU A 175 18.56 -8.27 10.04
CA LEU A 175 19.16 -9.42 10.74
C LEU A 175 18.65 -9.61 12.17
N ALA A 176 18.26 -8.53 12.85
CA ALA A 176 17.70 -8.60 14.19
C ALA A 176 16.31 -9.28 14.20
N LEU A 177 15.51 -9.11 13.14
CA LEU A 177 14.17 -9.70 13.05
C LEU A 177 14.16 -11.24 13.10
N PRO A 178 14.95 -11.98 12.29
CA PRO A 178 15.10 -13.42 12.42
C PRO A 178 15.53 -13.87 13.82
N LEU A 179 16.39 -13.11 14.50
CA LEU A 179 16.79 -13.41 15.88
C LEU A 179 15.61 -13.28 16.85
N LEU A 180 14.81 -12.22 16.74
CA LEU A 180 13.58 -12.06 17.54
C LEU A 180 12.59 -13.19 17.27
N VAL A 181 12.41 -13.56 16.00
CA VAL A 181 11.57 -14.69 15.61
C VAL A 181 12.10 -15.99 16.22
N TRP A 182 13.40 -16.24 16.14
CA TRP A 182 14.02 -17.41 16.74
C TRP A 182 13.80 -17.45 18.26
N VAL A 183 14.01 -16.34 18.97
CA VAL A 183 13.72 -16.27 20.42
C VAL A 183 12.24 -16.56 20.69
N ALA A 184 11.35 -16.00 19.89
CA ALA A 184 9.92 -16.24 20.02
C ALA A 184 9.56 -17.71 19.79
N LEU A 185 10.16 -18.38 18.80
CA LEU A 185 9.86 -19.78 18.48
C LEU A 185 10.51 -20.75 19.47
N ALA A 186 11.80 -20.59 19.76
CA ALA A 186 12.59 -21.50 20.61
C ALA A 186 12.06 -21.57 22.04
N ARG A 187 11.51 -20.46 22.54
CA ARG A 187 10.91 -20.37 23.88
C ARG A 187 9.38 -20.46 23.85
N ASP A 188 8.77 -20.82 22.72
CA ASP A 188 7.33 -21.04 22.66
C ASP A 188 6.97 -22.37 23.35
N ARG A 189 6.27 -22.27 24.49
CA ARG A 189 5.67 -23.43 25.17
C ARG A 189 4.15 -23.46 25.03
N SER A 190 3.57 -22.59 24.22
CA SER A 190 2.13 -22.55 24.03
C SER A 190 1.65 -23.79 23.27
N VAL A 191 0.53 -24.37 23.74
CA VAL A 191 -0.09 -25.55 23.13
C VAL A 191 -0.39 -25.28 21.66
N SER A 192 -0.94 -24.12 21.33
CA SER A 192 -1.27 -23.73 19.96
C SER A 192 -0.07 -23.23 19.14
N ARG A 193 1.18 -23.24 19.64
CA ARG A 193 2.36 -22.70 18.94
C ARG A 193 2.10 -21.33 18.29
N GLY A 194 1.56 -20.41 19.09
CA GLY A 194 1.12 -19.10 18.60
C GLY A 194 2.23 -18.28 17.93
N SER A 195 3.48 -18.47 18.34
CA SER A 195 4.61 -17.81 17.69
C SER A 195 4.89 -18.35 16.29
N ALA A 196 4.66 -19.63 16.04
CA ALA A 196 4.78 -20.21 14.70
C ALA A 196 3.71 -19.66 13.75
N LEU A 197 2.47 -19.53 14.23
CA LEU A 197 1.40 -18.90 13.45
C LEU A 197 1.75 -17.46 13.07
N LEU A 198 2.18 -16.65 14.03
CA LEU A 198 2.56 -15.26 13.76
C LEU A 198 3.78 -15.16 12.84
N ALA A 199 4.79 -16.00 13.03
CA ALA A 199 5.97 -16.02 12.16
C ALA A 199 5.59 -16.38 10.71
N VAL A 200 4.75 -17.40 10.54
CA VAL A 200 4.21 -17.78 9.22
C VAL A 200 3.35 -16.66 8.66
N TYR A 201 2.44 -16.07 9.43
CA TYR A 201 1.59 -14.97 8.99
C TYR A 201 2.41 -13.77 8.50
N THR A 202 3.45 -13.37 9.23
CA THR A 202 4.27 -12.21 8.89
C THR A 202 5.21 -12.49 7.72
N PHE A 203 6.03 -13.54 7.83
CA PHE A 203 7.19 -13.69 6.94
C PHE A 203 6.89 -14.53 5.70
N PHE A 204 5.97 -15.51 5.76
CA PHE A 204 5.70 -16.34 4.57
C PHE A 204 5.17 -15.52 3.39
N PRO A 205 4.17 -14.62 3.56
CA PRO A 205 3.70 -13.77 2.46
C PRO A 205 4.80 -12.86 1.93
N MET A 206 5.60 -12.26 2.81
CA MET A 206 6.71 -11.38 2.40
C MET A 206 7.75 -12.14 1.57
N MET A 207 8.21 -13.31 2.04
CA MET A 207 9.19 -14.12 1.32
C MET A 207 8.62 -14.65 0.00
N LEU A 208 7.35 -15.05 -0.01
CA LEU A 208 6.71 -15.58 -1.22
C LEU A 208 6.56 -14.49 -2.29
N VAL A 209 6.08 -13.31 -1.91
CA VAL A 209 5.94 -12.18 -2.85
C VAL A 209 7.30 -11.69 -3.31
N PHE A 210 8.31 -11.64 -2.43
CA PHE A 210 9.69 -11.34 -2.81
C PHE A 210 10.22 -12.34 -3.86
N ALA A 211 10.06 -13.65 -3.62
CA ALA A 211 10.51 -14.69 -4.54
C ALA A 211 9.77 -14.63 -5.89
N VAL A 212 8.46 -14.42 -5.89
CA VAL A 212 7.66 -14.27 -7.12
C VAL A 212 8.05 -13.00 -7.88
N SER A 213 8.52 -11.96 -7.18
CA SER A 213 8.83 -10.67 -7.80
C SER A 213 10.07 -10.65 -8.68
N PHE A 214 10.91 -11.69 -8.62
CA PHE A 214 11.95 -11.92 -9.62
C PHE A 214 11.38 -12.26 -11.02
N PHE A 215 10.14 -12.74 -11.08
CA PHE A 215 9.45 -13.03 -12.35
C PHE A 215 8.46 -11.94 -12.75
N SER A 216 7.77 -11.35 -11.77
CA SER A 216 6.78 -10.29 -11.98
C SER A 216 6.87 -9.27 -10.86
N PRO A 217 7.41 -8.06 -11.06
CA PRO A 217 7.63 -7.08 -9.99
C PRO A 217 6.32 -6.69 -9.29
N ILE A 218 6.08 -7.24 -8.10
CA ILE A 218 4.88 -6.98 -7.28
C ILE A 218 5.23 -6.76 -5.79
N PHE A 219 6.52 -6.63 -5.47
CA PHE A 219 7.02 -6.54 -4.11
C PHE A 219 7.07 -5.09 -3.65
N ILE A 220 5.97 -4.65 -3.03
CA ILE A 220 5.80 -3.27 -2.55
C ILE A 220 5.25 -3.30 -1.14
N GLU A 221 5.69 -2.38 -0.29
CA GLU A 221 5.40 -2.45 1.14
C GLU A 221 3.90 -2.38 1.44
N ARG A 222 3.17 -1.55 0.68
CA ARG A 222 1.74 -1.33 0.88
C ARG A 222 0.89 -2.59 0.71
N TYR A 223 1.29 -3.51 -0.18
CA TYR A 223 0.56 -4.77 -0.39
C TYR A 223 0.78 -5.76 0.75
N LEU A 224 1.86 -5.59 1.52
CA LEU A 224 2.27 -6.47 2.60
C LEU A 224 2.01 -5.88 4.00
N THR A 225 1.48 -4.66 4.10
CA THR A 225 1.13 -3.97 5.35
C THR A 225 0.31 -4.85 6.30
N ALA A 226 -0.72 -5.55 5.80
CA ALA A 226 -1.56 -6.40 6.62
C ALA A 226 -0.77 -7.54 7.32
N TYR A 227 0.27 -8.05 6.67
CA TYR A 227 1.18 -9.07 7.20
C TYR A 227 2.23 -8.47 8.13
N ALA A 228 2.68 -7.25 7.83
CA ALA A 228 3.61 -6.49 8.65
C ALA A 228 3.06 -6.20 10.06
N LEU A 229 1.74 -6.17 10.25
CA LEU A 229 1.11 -6.05 11.58
C LEU A 229 1.56 -7.15 12.55
N GLY A 230 2.04 -8.30 12.06
CA GLY A 230 2.59 -9.35 12.91
C GLY A 230 4.01 -9.09 13.44
N LEU A 231 4.76 -8.13 12.89
CA LEU A 231 6.10 -7.74 13.36
C LEU A 231 6.11 -7.28 14.83
N PRO A 232 5.32 -6.25 15.24
CA PRO A 232 5.29 -5.81 16.64
C PRO A 232 4.75 -6.91 17.58
N LEU A 233 3.85 -7.77 17.10
CA LEU A 233 3.33 -8.90 17.88
C LEU A 233 4.45 -9.92 18.16
N LEU A 234 5.28 -10.24 17.17
CA LEU A 234 6.44 -11.13 17.33
C LEU A 234 7.52 -10.51 18.21
N ALA A 235 7.82 -9.22 18.03
CA ALA A 235 8.75 -8.49 18.87
C ALA A 235 8.30 -8.52 20.34
N ALA A 236 7.03 -8.22 20.63
CA ALA A 236 6.46 -8.28 21.97
C ALA A 236 6.58 -9.66 22.61
N LEU A 237 6.36 -10.73 21.84
CA LEU A 237 6.55 -12.10 22.30
C LEU A 237 8.01 -12.44 22.59
N ALA A 238 8.94 -11.98 21.75
CA ALA A 238 10.36 -12.16 21.97
C ALA A 238 10.81 -11.43 23.24
N ILE A 239 10.41 -10.17 23.41
CA ILE A 239 10.75 -9.31 24.56
C ILE A 239 10.20 -9.91 25.87
N ASP A 240 8.92 -10.32 25.91
CA ASP A 240 8.33 -10.95 27.11
C ASP A 240 9.11 -12.22 27.53
N ARG A 241 9.55 -13.01 26.55
CA ARG A 241 10.34 -14.23 26.79
C ARG A 241 11.81 -13.97 27.10
N LEU A 242 12.39 -12.86 26.63
CA LEU A 242 13.72 -12.42 27.06
C LEU A 242 13.68 -11.93 28.50
N TYR A 243 12.60 -11.25 28.89
CA TYR A 243 12.44 -10.65 30.20
C TYR A 243 12.49 -11.69 31.33
N SER A 244 12.04 -12.92 31.06
CA SER A 244 12.15 -14.02 32.04
C SER A 244 13.59 -14.52 32.25
N GLY A 245 14.51 -14.25 31.31
CA GLY A 245 15.92 -14.64 31.41
C GLY A 245 16.84 -13.48 31.78
N SER A 246 16.80 -12.39 31.02
CA SER A 246 17.58 -11.17 31.25
C SER A 246 16.70 -9.93 31.04
N ARG A 247 16.42 -9.23 32.14
CA ARG A 247 15.62 -7.99 32.12
C ARG A 247 16.31 -6.88 31.34
N VAL A 248 17.63 -6.74 31.51
CA VAL A 248 18.42 -5.72 30.82
C VAL A 248 18.34 -5.92 29.32
N LEU A 249 18.60 -7.13 28.82
CA LEU A 249 18.52 -7.44 27.40
C LEU A 249 17.11 -7.19 26.83
N ALA A 250 16.07 -7.63 27.55
CA ALA A 250 14.68 -7.42 27.12
C ALA A 250 14.33 -5.93 27.02
N LEU A 251 14.73 -5.12 28.00
CA LEU A 251 14.51 -3.68 28.00
C LEU A 251 15.33 -2.97 26.93
N THR A 252 16.58 -3.38 26.69
CA THR A 252 17.39 -2.86 25.58
C THR A 252 16.74 -3.12 24.24
N VAL A 253 16.29 -4.35 23.98
CA VAL A 253 15.57 -4.70 22.74
C VAL A 253 14.29 -3.89 22.60
N LEU A 254 13.51 -3.73 23.68
CA LEU A 254 12.30 -2.92 23.67
C LEU A 254 12.60 -1.45 23.32
N VAL A 255 13.59 -0.84 23.99
CA VAL A 255 13.96 0.56 23.76
C VAL A 255 14.46 0.77 22.32
N LEU A 256 15.28 -0.15 21.81
CA LEU A 256 15.76 -0.07 20.43
C LEU A 256 14.60 -0.20 19.42
N PHE A 257 13.70 -1.15 19.62
CA PHE A 257 12.57 -1.37 18.72
C PHE A 257 11.60 -0.16 18.74
N VAL A 258 11.27 0.36 19.93
CA VAL A 258 10.49 1.59 20.07
C VAL A 258 11.21 2.78 19.43
N GLY A 259 12.55 2.87 19.58
CA GLY A 259 13.34 3.91 18.94
C GLY A 259 13.21 3.90 17.41
N VAL A 260 13.24 2.71 16.79
CA VAL A 260 13.00 2.54 15.35
C VAL A 260 11.59 2.98 14.97
N GLU A 261 10.57 2.55 15.71
CA GLU A 261 9.18 2.97 15.46
C GLU A 261 9.01 4.49 15.60
N LEU A 262 9.64 5.12 16.60
CA LEU A 262 9.60 6.58 16.79
C LEU A 262 10.26 7.33 15.62
N VAL A 263 11.35 6.80 15.05
CA VAL A 263 11.94 7.35 13.82
C VAL A 263 10.93 7.28 12.67
N GLY A 264 10.24 6.15 12.50
CA GLY A 264 9.22 6.06 11.45
C GLY A 264 7.99 6.93 11.69
N LEU A 265 7.56 7.12 12.93
CA LEU A 265 6.49 8.07 13.27
C LEU A 265 6.90 9.50 12.97
N LYS A 266 8.16 9.87 13.25
CA LYS A 266 8.70 11.17 12.83
C LYS A 266 8.67 11.31 11.32
N ASN A 267 9.07 10.28 10.57
CA ASN A 267 9.05 10.31 9.10
C ASN A 267 7.62 10.49 8.57
N ASN A 268 6.63 9.77 9.12
CA ASN A 268 5.21 9.96 8.78
C ASN A 268 4.68 11.37 9.08
N ALA A 269 5.10 11.95 10.19
CA ALA A 269 4.66 13.29 10.59
C ALA A 269 5.40 14.41 9.84
N THR A 270 6.50 14.09 9.16
CA THR A 270 7.26 15.05 8.36
C THR A 270 6.54 15.23 7.03
N VAL A 271 6.08 16.45 6.76
CA VAL A 271 5.42 16.79 5.49
C VAL A 271 6.41 16.57 4.36
N ASP A 272 6.01 15.78 3.36
CA ASP A 272 6.80 15.65 2.14
C ASP A 272 6.83 16.99 1.41
N VAL A 273 8.02 17.58 1.33
CA VAL A 273 8.22 18.86 0.65
C VAL A 273 7.96 18.77 -0.85
N HIS A 274 7.95 17.57 -1.43
CA HIS A 274 7.64 17.35 -2.84
C HIS A 274 6.14 17.19 -3.10
N ASP A 275 5.33 16.85 -2.08
CA ASP A 275 3.88 16.72 -2.23
C ASP A 275 3.15 17.95 -1.67
N GLN A 276 3.13 19.02 -2.48
CA GLN A 276 2.53 20.31 -2.12
C GLN A 276 1.51 20.80 -3.15
N VAL A 277 0.76 19.87 -3.76
CA VAL A 277 -0.27 20.20 -4.76
C VAL A 277 -1.32 21.16 -4.19
N ASN A 278 -1.67 21.03 -2.92
CA ASN A 278 -2.60 21.93 -2.24
C ASN A 278 -2.11 23.40 -2.26
N VAL A 279 -0.82 23.63 -2.01
CA VAL A 279 -0.21 24.97 -2.06
C VAL A 279 -0.21 25.48 -3.50
N LEU A 280 0.09 24.60 -4.47
CA LEU A 280 0.05 24.92 -5.88
C LEU A 280 -1.32 25.44 -6.30
N VAL A 281 -2.36 24.67 -6.00
CA VAL A 281 -3.73 24.92 -6.41
C VAL A 281 -4.30 26.14 -5.68
N GLU A 282 -3.92 26.39 -4.41
CA GLU A 282 -4.34 27.59 -3.68
C GLU A 282 -3.80 28.88 -4.35
N ASP A 283 -2.55 28.90 -4.84
CA ASP A 283 -2.05 30.07 -5.59
C ASP A 283 -2.83 30.29 -6.89
N VAL A 284 -3.15 29.21 -7.61
CA VAL A 284 -3.97 29.30 -8.83
C VAL A 284 -5.37 29.81 -8.49
N ASN A 285 -6.00 29.27 -7.44
CA ASN A 285 -7.31 29.72 -6.96
C ASN A 285 -7.32 31.23 -6.63
N LEU A 286 -6.24 31.75 -6.01
CA LEU A 286 -6.10 33.17 -5.65
C LEU A 286 -5.89 34.09 -6.86
N HIS A 287 -5.26 33.61 -7.92
CA HIS A 287 -4.92 34.40 -9.11
C HIS A 287 -5.79 34.08 -10.33
N PHE A 288 -6.79 33.23 -10.16
CA PHE A 288 -7.74 32.86 -11.20
C PHE A 288 -8.61 34.07 -11.58
N GLN A 289 -8.81 34.27 -12.87
CA GLN A 289 -9.75 35.25 -13.40
C GLN A 289 -10.85 34.56 -14.22
N PRO A 290 -12.08 35.11 -14.25
CA PRO A 290 -13.13 34.61 -15.14
C PRO A 290 -12.64 34.57 -16.59
N GLY A 291 -12.70 33.39 -17.21
CA GLY A 291 -12.17 33.15 -18.55
C GLY A 291 -10.88 32.36 -18.60
N ASP A 292 -10.14 32.25 -17.49
CA ASP A 292 -8.94 31.40 -17.40
C ASP A 292 -9.27 29.95 -17.76
N ARG A 293 -8.30 29.27 -18.39
CA ARG A 293 -8.33 27.81 -18.63
C ARG A 293 -7.22 27.14 -17.84
N ILE A 294 -7.49 25.93 -17.37
CA ILE A 294 -6.55 25.13 -16.59
C ILE A 294 -6.34 23.82 -17.34
N VAL A 295 -5.08 23.46 -17.59
CA VAL A 295 -4.69 22.24 -18.29
C VAL A 295 -3.64 21.52 -17.46
N THR A 296 -3.87 20.24 -17.15
CA THR A 296 -2.95 19.37 -16.40
C THR A 296 -2.22 18.42 -17.35
N SER A 297 -0.95 18.11 -17.09
CA SER A 297 -0.13 17.28 -18.00
C SER A 297 -0.43 15.79 -17.94
N ASP A 298 -0.87 15.27 -16.79
CA ASP A 298 -1.20 13.85 -16.64
C ASP A 298 -2.38 13.60 -15.68
N MET A 299 -2.83 12.35 -15.65
CA MET A 299 -4.01 11.91 -14.89
C MET A 299 -3.84 12.06 -13.37
N LEU A 300 -2.65 11.81 -12.83
CA LEU A 300 -2.41 11.91 -11.39
C LEU A 300 -2.43 13.37 -10.94
N TRP A 301 -1.87 14.28 -11.76
CA TRP A 301 -2.03 15.72 -11.53
C TRP A 301 -3.49 16.14 -11.68
N TYR A 302 -4.21 15.64 -12.70
CA TYR A 302 -5.62 15.94 -12.91
C TYR A 302 -6.48 15.62 -11.69
N LEU A 303 -6.41 14.37 -11.20
CA LEU A 303 -7.22 13.92 -10.07
C LEU A 303 -6.89 14.70 -8.79
N SER A 304 -5.61 14.97 -8.55
CA SER A 304 -5.17 15.77 -7.40
C SER A 304 -5.61 17.23 -7.51
N TYR A 305 -5.54 17.81 -8.71
CA TYR A 305 -5.93 19.18 -8.96
C TYR A 305 -7.43 19.38 -8.78
N VAL A 306 -8.26 18.49 -9.36
CA VAL A 306 -9.72 18.53 -9.24
C VAL A 306 -10.16 18.55 -7.78
N TYR A 307 -9.49 17.78 -6.91
CA TYR A 307 -9.80 17.74 -5.48
C TYR A 307 -9.61 19.09 -4.76
N TYR A 308 -8.57 19.86 -5.10
CA TYR A 308 -8.27 21.15 -4.47
C TYR A 308 -8.80 22.37 -5.23
N ASN A 309 -9.27 22.19 -6.47
CA ASN A 309 -9.74 23.28 -7.32
C ASN A 309 -11.01 23.91 -6.74
N ARG A 310 -11.00 25.24 -6.59
CA ARG A 310 -12.17 26.03 -6.16
C ARG A 310 -12.64 27.01 -7.23
N THR A 311 -12.04 26.97 -8.41
CA THR A 311 -12.41 27.82 -9.54
C THR A 311 -13.68 27.31 -10.23
N GLU A 312 -14.34 28.18 -10.98
CA GLU A 312 -15.56 27.83 -11.74
C GLU A 312 -15.25 27.10 -13.06
N THR A 313 -13.97 26.88 -13.39
CA THR A 313 -13.54 26.22 -14.63
C THR A 313 -13.25 24.75 -14.38
N GLN A 314 -13.71 23.89 -15.28
CA GLN A 314 -13.35 22.48 -15.30
C GLN A 314 -11.91 22.36 -15.82
N PRO A 315 -10.98 21.77 -15.05
CA PRO A 315 -9.64 21.49 -15.55
C PRO A 315 -9.70 20.54 -16.75
N LEU A 316 -8.80 20.72 -17.70
CA LEU A 316 -8.62 19.84 -18.85
C LEU A 316 -7.38 18.97 -18.64
N LEU A 317 -7.44 17.74 -19.12
CA LEU A 317 -6.32 16.81 -19.15
C LEU A 317 -5.67 16.84 -20.54
N TYR A 318 -4.39 17.18 -20.61
CA TYR A 318 -3.65 17.20 -21.85
C TYR A 318 -3.35 15.77 -22.34
N THR A 319 -3.81 15.44 -23.54
CA THR A 319 -3.69 14.11 -24.15
C THR A 319 -3.15 14.20 -25.57
N PRO A 320 -1.92 14.73 -25.77
CA PRO A 320 -1.36 14.93 -27.09
C PRO A 320 -1.22 13.61 -27.85
N PRO A 321 -1.54 13.56 -29.16
CA PRO A 321 -1.27 12.37 -29.96
C PRO A 321 0.20 11.95 -29.84
N ARG A 322 0.43 10.65 -29.75
CA ARG A 322 1.78 10.07 -29.71
C ARG A 322 2.51 10.34 -31.02
N ALA A 323 3.83 10.14 -31.03
CA ALA A 323 4.66 10.39 -32.22
C ALA A 323 4.25 9.56 -33.46
N ASP A 324 3.58 8.43 -33.26
CA ASP A 324 3.02 7.57 -34.30
C ASP A 324 1.58 7.95 -34.73
N GLY A 325 1.04 9.04 -34.18
CA GLY A 325 -0.32 9.54 -34.43
C GLY A 325 -1.40 8.83 -33.63
N THR A 326 -1.06 7.88 -32.77
CA THR A 326 -2.05 7.20 -31.92
C THR A 326 -2.48 8.08 -30.75
N SER A 327 -3.70 7.87 -30.26
CA SER A 327 -4.23 8.61 -29.11
C SER A 327 -3.45 8.30 -27.83
N SER A 328 -3.11 9.33 -27.06
CA SER A 328 -2.59 9.18 -25.68
C SER A 328 -3.69 9.25 -24.62
N ARG A 329 -4.95 9.46 -25.01
CA ARG A 329 -6.08 9.46 -24.08
C ARG A 329 -6.10 8.16 -23.28
N PRO A 330 -6.45 8.23 -21.98
CA PRO A 330 -6.66 7.05 -21.15
C PRO A 330 -7.66 6.10 -21.80
N ASN A 331 -7.40 4.78 -21.70
CA ASN A 331 -8.38 3.78 -22.16
C ASN A 331 -9.59 3.68 -21.20
N GLU A 332 -10.63 2.95 -21.58
CA GLU A 332 -11.87 2.80 -20.80
C GLU A 332 -11.73 1.80 -19.62
N TYR A 333 -10.51 1.50 -19.17
CA TYR A 333 -10.22 0.58 -18.08
C TYR A 333 -9.23 1.21 -17.08
N GLY A 334 -9.29 0.82 -15.80
CA GLY A 334 -8.42 1.40 -14.77
C GLY A 334 -8.71 2.89 -14.52
N PHE A 335 -7.67 3.71 -14.35
CA PHE A 335 -7.80 5.14 -14.07
C PHE A 335 -8.54 5.92 -15.15
N GLY A 336 -8.54 5.46 -16.41
CA GLY A 336 -9.28 6.15 -17.46
C GLY A 336 -10.79 6.19 -17.22
N THR A 337 -11.34 5.22 -16.48
CA THR A 337 -12.75 5.21 -16.05
C THR A 337 -13.13 6.33 -15.07
N LEU A 338 -12.14 7.03 -14.51
CA LEU A 338 -12.33 8.14 -13.57
C LEU A 338 -12.53 9.49 -14.29
N THR A 339 -12.47 9.50 -15.61
CA THR A 339 -12.58 10.71 -16.43
C THR A 339 -13.53 10.48 -17.60
N THR A 340 -14.01 11.57 -18.18
CA THR A 340 -14.95 11.57 -19.30
C THR A 340 -14.34 12.30 -20.50
N SER A 341 -14.82 12.02 -21.71
CA SER A 341 -14.17 12.50 -22.94
C SER A 341 -14.18 14.03 -23.10
N ASP A 342 -15.04 14.74 -22.37
CA ASP A 342 -15.15 16.20 -22.35
C ASP A 342 -13.96 16.90 -21.69
N VAL A 343 -13.17 16.19 -20.87
CA VAL A 343 -12.01 16.79 -20.19
C VAL A 343 -10.72 16.68 -20.99
N TYR A 344 -10.70 15.89 -22.07
CA TYR A 344 -9.48 15.65 -22.84
C TYR A 344 -9.17 16.77 -23.81
N LEU A 345 -7.90 17.15 -23.87
CA LEU A 345 -7.37 18.18 -24.75
C LEU A 345 -6.18 17.62 -25.53
N ASP A 346 -6.38 17.26 -26.79
CA ASP A 346 -5.32 16.67 -27.62
C ASP A 346 -4.34 17.73 -28.14
N HIS A 347 -4.82 18.93 -28.47
CA HIS A 347 -3.96 20.04 -28.87
C HIS A 347 -4.28 21.30 -28.06
N LEU A 348 -3.25 22.02 -27.62
CA LEU A 348 -3.43 23.32 -26.94
C LEU A 348 -4.16 24.34 -27.84
N SER A 349 -4.13 24.17 -29.16
CA SER A 349 -4.89 24.97 -30.12
C SER A 349 -6.39 24.75 -30.10
N ASP A 350 -6.86 23.65 -29.49
CA ASP A 350 -8.28 23.30 -29.42
C ASP A 350 -9.00 24.04 -28.29
N LEU A 351 -8.26 24.78 -27.46
CA LEU A 351 -8.84 25.69 -26.47
C LEU A 351 -9.76 26.71 -27.16
N PRO A 352 -10.85 27.15 -26.50
CA PRO A 352 -11.80 28.10 -27.07
C PRO A 352 -11.10 29.35 -27.62
N LYS A 353 -11.51 29.79 -28.81
CA LYS A 353 -11.01 31.04 -29.40
C LYS A 353 -11.27 32.21 -28.45
N GLY A 354 -10.27 33.05 -28.25
CA GLY A 354 -10.32 34.16 -27.29
C GLY A 354 -9.91 33.78 -25.86
N THR A 355 -9.41 32.56 -25.63
CA THR A 355 -8.79 32.21 -24.33
C THR A 355 -7.48 32.99 -24.17
N GLU A 356 -7.48 34.04 -23.35
CA GLU A 356 -6.31 34.89 -23.13
C GLU A 356 -5.33 34.34 -22.11
N ARG A 357 -5.83 33.59 -21.10
CA ARG A 357 -5.08 33.18 -19.91
C ARG A 357 -5.17 31.67 -19.70
N ILE A 358 -4.03 30.99 -19.73
CA ILE A 358 -3.96 29.53 -19.65
C ILE A 358 -2.99 29.12 -18.55
N TRP A 359 -3.47 28.37 -17.57
CA TRP A 359 -2.67 27.72 -16.55
C TRP A 359 -2.28 26.32 -16.99
N LEU A 360 -0.99 26.07 -17.13
CA LEU A 360 -0.42 24.75 -17.37
C LEU A 360 0.13 24.19 -16.05
N ILE A 361 -0.40 23.06 -15.64
CA ILE A 361 -0.10 22.37 -14.39
C ILE A 361 0.61 21.06 -14.69
N GLY A 362 1.83 20.90 -14.23
CA GLY A 362 2.56 19.66 -14.46
C GLY A 362 3.75 19.51 -13.54
N THR A 363 4.70 18.67 -13.91
CA THR A 363 5.90 18.44 -13.12
C THR A 363 6.83 19.66 -13.21
N ALA A 364 7.28 20.17 -12.06
CA ALA A 364 7.99 21.44 -11.98
C ALA A 364 9.30 21.48 -12.77
N ASP A 365 10.01 20.35 -12.82
CA ASP A 365 11.35 20.25 -13.39
C ASP A 365 11.36 19.56 -14.77
N VAL A 366 10.18 19.37 -15.37
CA VAL A 366 10.02 18.75 -16.70
C VAL A 366 9.46 19.80 -17.69
N PRO A 367 10.31 20.42 -18.52
CA PRO A 367 9.90 21.52 -19.39
C PRO A 367 9.02 21.09 -20.57
N ASP A 368 9.04 19.81 -20.99
CA ASP A 368 8.51 19.35 -22.28
C ASP A 368 7.09 18.76 -22.22
N GLU A 369 6.45 18.67 -21.05
CA GLU A 369 5.14 17.99 -20.90
C GLU A 369 4.00 18.61 -21.75
N PHE A 370 4.13 19.88 -22.11
CA PHE A 370 3.17 20.62 -22.92
C PHE A 370 3.73 21.05 -24.28
N ALA A 371 4.94 20.60 -24.63
CA ALA A 371 5.57 20.98 -25.89
C ALA A 371 4.90 20.29 -27.09
N PRO A 372 4.83 20.94 -28.26
CA PRO A 372 5.22 22.33 -28.52
C PRO A 372 4.17 23.33 -28.02
N LEU A 373 4.63 24.38 -27.33
CA LEU A 373 3.76 25.50 -26.94
C LEU A 373 3.50 26.41 -28.15
N PRO A 374 2.31 27.02 -28.28
CA PRO A 374 2.05 28.00 -29.32
C PRO A 374 3.02 29.19 -29.24
N ALA A 375 3.61 29.59 -30.37
CA ALA A 375 4.71 30.58 -30.43
C ALA A 375 4.33 31.96 -29.84
N GLN A 376 3.05 32.31 -29.87
CA GLN A 376 2.49 33.56 -29.35
C GLN A 376 2.24 33.55 -27.84
N TRP A 377 2.43 32.41 -27.17
CA TRP A 377 2.25 32.31 -25.72
C TRP A 377 3.50 32.77 -24.98
N HIS A 378 3.32 33.64 -24.00
CA HIS A 378 4.39 34.08 -23.11
C HIS A 378 4.02 33.85 -21.66
N ILE A 379 5.00 33.47 -20.85
CA ILE A 379 4.81 33.22 -19.42
C ILE A 379 4.59 34.56 -18.72
N ALA A 380 3.46 34.69 -18.02
CA ALA A 380 3.17 35.82 -17.15
C ALA A 380 3.46 35.51 -15.67
N ARG A 381 3.29 34.26 -15.26
CA ARG A 381 3.58 33.81 -13.89
C ARG A 381 4.03 32.35 -13.90
N GLN A 382 4.93 32.03 -13.00
CA GLN A 382 5.30 30.65 -12.71
C GLN A 382 5.42 30.48 -11.20
N MET A 383 4.95 29.34 -10.70
CA MET A 383 5.13 28.93 -9.32
C MET A 383 5.49 27.44 -9.27
N LYS A 384 6.33 27.09 -8.31
CA LYS A 384 6.68 25.71 -7.96
C LYS A 384 6.24 25.45 -6.53
N ALA A 385 5.60 24.32 -6.30
CA ALA A 385 5.28 23.82 -4.97
C ALA A 385 5.61 22.31 -4.94
N GLY A 386 6.70 21.97 -4.25
CA GLY A 386 7.25 20.62 -4.29
C GLY A 386 7.64 20.16 -5.70
N GLY A 387 7.17 18.98 -6.10
CA GLY A 387 7.37 18.40 -7.42
C GLY A 387 6.44 18.96 -8.50
N ALA A 388 5.41 19.74 -8.13
CA ALA A 388 4.44 20.29 -9.05
C ALA A 388 4.75 21.75 -9.42
N GLY A 389 4.41 22.13 -10.65
CA GLY A 389 4.60 23.47 -11.19
C GLY A 389 3.34 23.98 -11.88
N ALA A 390 3.03 25.26 -11.64
CA ALA A 390 1.95 26.00 -12.29
C ALA A 390 2.55 27.13 -13.11
N ARG A 391 2.22 27.19 -14.40
CA ARG A 391 2.69 28.21 -15.34
C ARG A 391 1.49 28.89 -15.97
N LEU A 392 1.31 30.18 -15.71
CA LEU A 392 0.32 31.00 -16.39
C LEU A 392 0.94 31.56 -17.69
N TYR A 393 0.32 31.22 -18.80
CA TYR A 393 0.61 31.76 -20.12
C TYR A 393 -0.47 32.76 -20.54
N LEU A 394 -0.02 33.82 -21.21
CA LEU A 394 -0.90 34.74 -21.92
C LEU A 394 -0.82 34.42 -23.41
N SER A 395 -1.96 34.15 -24.03
CA SER A 395 -2.02 34.04 -25.48
C SER A 395 -1.89 35.45 -26.07
N GLY A 396 -0.79 35.74 -26.76
CA GLY A 396 -0.68 36.99 -27.52
C GLY A 396 -1.90 37.14 -28.43
N ASN A 397 -2.60 38.27 -28.29
CA ASN A 397 -3.89 38.50 -28.90
C ASN A 397 -3.81 38.25 -30.43
N ASN A 398 -4.65 37.35 -30.95
CA ASN A 398 -5.08 37.40 -32.35
C ASN A 398 -6.11 38.54 -32.48
N GLY A 399 -5.67 39.77 -32.17
CA GLY A 399 -6.35 40.97 -32.62
C GLY A 399 -5.92 41.19 -34.07
N GLN A 400 -6.91 41.21 -34.96
CA GLN A 400 -6.78 41.57 -36.37
C GLN A 400 -5.94 42.82 -36.61
#